data_AF-C0Q9L8-F1
#
_entry.id   AF-C0Q9L8-F1
#
_cell.length_a   1.000
_cell.length_b   1.000
_cell.length_c   1.000
_cell.angle_alpha   90.00
_cell.angle_beta   90.00
_cell.angle_gamma   90.00
#
_symmetry.space_group_name_H-M   'P 1'
#
loop_
_entity.id
_entity.type
_entity.pdbx_description
1 polymer ?
#
loop_
_entity_poly.entity_id
_entity_poly.type
_entity_poly.pdbx_seq_one_letter_code
_entity_poly.pdbx_strand_id
1 'polypeptide(L)' 'MDMSKNQHIVPHGDQWAVKGAGNSRATSLHITQQGAIDAGRQIAQNQQGELLIHGRNGQIREKNSYGNDPFPPKG' A
#
# COMPACT_ATOMS: atom_id res chain seq x y z
N MET A 1 -5.37 3.04 15.91
CA MET A 1 -5.29 3.11 14.42
C MET A 1 -5.86 1.82 13.86
N ASP A 2 -6.86 1.91 12.99
CA ASP A 2 -7.49 0.73 12.41
C ASP A 2 -6.58 0.17 11.31
N MET A 3 -5.78 -0.83 11.67
CA MET A 3 -4.80 -1.44 10.75
C MET A 3 -5.48 -2.12 9.57
N SER A 4 -6.79 -2.42 9.63
CA SER A 4 -7.52 -3.13 8.56
C SER A 4 -7.59 -2.37 7.23
N LYS A 5 -7.37 -1.05 7.25
CA LYS A 5 -7.42 -0.17 6.07
C LYS A 5 -6.08 -0.06 5.35
N ASN A 6 -5.02 -0.65 5.91
CA ASN A 6 -3.68 -0.52 5.38
C ASN A 6 -3.50 -1.37 4.12
N GLN A 7 -2.88 -0.80 3.10
CA GLN A 7 -2.57 -1.45 1.84
C GLN A 7 -1.07 -1.72 1.76
N HIS A 8 -0.69 -2.96 1.51
CA HIS A 8 0.70 -3.38 1.37
C HIS A 8 1.03 -3.64 -0.09
N ILE A 9 2.12 -3.04 -0.58
CA ILE A 9 2.73 -3.37 -1.86
C ILE A 9 3.88 -4.32 -1.60
N VAL A 10 3.68 -5.60 -1.91
CA VAL A 10 4.64 -6.67 -1.59
C VAL A 10 5.13 -7.39 -2.85
N PRO A 11 6.38 -7.88 -2.87
CA PRO A 11 6.83 -8.76 -3.94
C PRO A 11 6.01 -10.05 -3.97
N HIS A 12 5.67 -10.54 -5.16
CA HIS A 12 4.90 -11.76 -5.39
C HIS A 12 5.41 -12.48 -6.64
N GLY A 13 6.44 -13.32 -6.47
CA GLY A 13 7.17 -13.90 -7.60
C GLY A 13 7.81 -12.79 -8.46
N ASP A 14 7.56 -12.82 -9.76
CA ASP A 14 8.02 -11.79 -10.70
C ASP A 14 7.09 -10.56 -10.78
N GLN A 15 6.05 -10.52 -9.94
CA GLN A 15 5.03 -9.48 -9.90
C GLN A 15 5.01 -8.75 -8.56
N TRP A 16 4.13 -7.77 -8.46
CA TRP A 16 3.85 -6.99 -7.26
C TRP A 16 2.38 -7.13 -6.89
N ALA A 17 2.13 -7.47 -5.63
CA ALA A 17 0.79 -7.63 -5.10
C ALA A 17 0.39 -6.41 -4.29
N VAL A 18 -0.85 -5.96 -4.49
CA VAL A 18 -1.55 -5.08 -3.55
C VAL A 18 -2.30 -5.98 -2.57
N LYS A 19 -2.05 -5.84 -1.27
CA LYS A 19 -2.66 -6.68 -0.23
C LYS A 19 -3.18 -5.82 0.91
N GLY A 20 -4.49 -5.88 1.16
CA GLY A 20 -5.08 -5.30 2.37
C GLY A 20 -4.54 -5.99 3.62
N ALA A 21 -4.28 -5.24 4.68
CA ALA A 21 -3.86 -5.79 5.96
C ALA A 21 -4.94 -6.74 6.51
N GLY A 22 -4.52 -7.93 6.93
CA GLY A 22 -5.43 -8.99 7.36
C GLY A 22 -6.04 -9.83 6.24
N ASN A 23 -5.92 -9.42 4.96
CA ASN A 23 -6.38 -10.25 3.86
C ASN A 23 -5.45 -11.46 3.66
N SER A 24 -6.03 -12.62 3.35
CA SER A 24 -5.27 -13.81 2.96
C SER A 24 -4.81 -13.77 1.50
N ARG A 25 -5.54 -13.05 0.64
CA ARG A 25 -5.31 -12.95 -0.81
C ARG A 25 -4.87 -11.55 -1.23
N ALA A 26 -4.15 -11.48 -2.34
CA ALA A 26 -3.87 -10.21 -3.01
C ALA A 26 -5.17 -9.61 -3.58
N THR A 27 -5.35 -8.31 -3.42
CA THR A 27 -6.42 -7.54 -4.05
C THR A 27 -6.18 -7.39 -5.55
N SER A 28 -4.92 -7.22 -5.96
CA SER A 28 -4.52 -7.18 -7.37
C SER A 28 -3.04 -7.53 -7.54
N LEU A 29 -2.67 -7.94 -8.76
CA LEU A 29 -1.30 -8.25 -9.16
C LEU A 29 -0.89 -7.33 -10.32
N HIS A 30 0.37 -6.89 -10.30
CA HIS A 30 0.93 -5.96 -11.26
C HIS A 30 2.32 -6.40 -11.70
N ILE A 31 2.68 -6.13 -12.95
CA ILE A 31 4.01 -6.46 -13.48
C ILE A 31 5.08 -5.59 -12.81
N THR A 32 4.77 -4.32 -12.55
CA THR A 32 5.71 -3.36 -11.97
C THR A 32 5.27 -2.93 -10.58
N GLN A 33 6.26 -2.56 -9.77
CA GLN A 33 5.98 -2.04 -8.45
C GLN A 33 5.21 -0.72 -8.50
N GLN A 34 5.52 0.12 -9.50
CA GLN A 34 4.84 1.39 -9.69
C GLN A 34 3.34 1.19 -9.95
N GLY A 35 2.96 0.24 -10.81
CA GLY A 35 1.55 -0.07 -11.06
C GLY A 35 0.82 -0.54 -9.79
N ALA A 36 1.47 -1.35 -8.97
CA ALA A 36 0.91 -1.75 -7.68
C ALA A 36 0.80 -0.58 -6.70
N ILE A 37 1.79 0.32 -6.65
CA ILE A 37 1.76 1.54 -5.83
C ILE A 37 0.58 2.43 -6.24
N ASP A 38 0.38 2.66 -7.52
CA ASP A 38 -0.69 3.53 -8.02
C ASP A 38 -2.07 2.95 -7.67
N ALA A 39 -2.27 1.65 -7.87
CA ALA A 39 -3.49 0.96 -7.48
C ALA A 39 -3.71 0.97 -5.95
N GLY A 40 -2.68 0.66 -5.16
CA GLY A 40 -2.75 0.65 -3.70
C GLY A 40 -2.99 2.04 -3.11
N ARG A 41 -2.42 3.09 -3.72
CA ARG A 41 -2.65 4.49 -3.35
C ARG A 41 -4.13 4.86 -3.47
N GLN A 42 -4.76 4.54 -4.59
CA GLN A 42 -6.19 4.82 -4.78
C GLN A 42 -7.04 4.14 -3.71
N ILE A 43 -6.74 2.87 -3.38
CA ILE A 43 -7.47 2.13 -2.34
C ILE A 43 -7.23 2.77 -0.96
N ALA A 44 -5.99 3.08 -0.62
CA ALA A 44 -5.64 3.67 0.67
C ALA A 44 -6.27 5.07 0.85
N GLN A 45 -6.33 5.88 -0.21
CA GLN A 45 -7.03 7.18 -0.21
C GLN A 45 -8.52 7.01 0.03
N ASN A 46 -9.18 6.11 -0.71
CA ASN A 46 -10.62 5.86 -0.59
C ASN A 46 -11.01 5.32 0.79
N GLN A 47 -10.14 4.51 1.39
CA GLN A 47 -10.38 3.93 2.72
C GLN A 47 -9.89 4.82 3.86
N GLN A 48 -9.22 5.94 3.55
CA GLN A 48 -8.55 6.81 4.52
C GLN A 48 -7.57 6.02 5.41
N GLY A 49 -6.80 5.13 4.77
CA GLY A 49 -5.82 4.24 5.39
C GLY A 49 -4.39 4.59 5.01
N GLU A 50 -3.47 3.66 5.24
CA GLU A 50 -2.05 3.83 4.93
C GLU A 50 -1.61 2.92 3.77
N LEU A 51 -0.66 3.37 2.96
CA LEU A 51 0.03 2.58 1.94
C LEU A 51 1.44 2.27 2.42
N LEU A 52 1.77 0.99 2.55
CA LEU A 52 3.09 0.49 2.92
C LEU A 52 3.75 -0.17 1.72
N ILE A 53 4.91 0.36 1.31
CA ILE A 53 5.61 -0.09 0.12
C ILE A 53 6.81 -0.91 0.55
N HIS A 54 6.86 -2.19 0.15
CA HIS A 54 7.95 -3.09 0.49
C HIS A 54 9.01 -3.11 -0.61
N GLY A 55 10.29 -3.26 -0.26
CA GLY A 55 11.34 -3.62 -1.21
C GLY A 55 11.24 -5.07 -1.66
N ARG A 56 12.09 -5.45 -2.64
CA ARG A 56 12.23 -6.86 -3.07
C ARG A 56 12.68 -7.78 -1.92
N ASN A 57 13.34 -7.23 -0.91
CA ASN A 57 13.72 -7.91 0.33
C ASN A 57 12.57 -8.08 1.33
N GLY A 58 11.34 -7.66 0.98
CA GLY A 58 10.16 -7.76 1.84
C GLY A 58 10.09 -6.72 2.96
N GLN A 59 11.09 -5.88 3.14
CA GLN A 59 11.10 -4.82 4.16
C GLN A 59 10.35 -3.59 3.67
N ILE A 60 9.73 -2.84 4.57
CA ILE A 60 9.09 -1.57 4.22
C ILE A 60 10.18 -0.55 3.88
N ARG A 61 10.07 0.06 2.70
CA ARG A 61 10.96 1.13 2.22
C ARG A 61 10.31 2.51 2.21
N GLU A 62 8.97 2.56 2.12
CA GLU A 62 8.21 3.82 2.13
C GLU A 62 6.82 3.60 2.73
N LYS A 63 6.28 4.63 3.38
CA LYS A 63 4.94 4.65 3.97
C LYS A 63 4.24 5.97 3.63
N ASN A 64 3.01 5.91 3.17
CA ASN A 64 2.15 7.07 2.92
C ASN A 64 0.85 6.93 3.71
N SER A 65 0.44 7.94 4.49
CA SER A 65 -0.82 7.92 5.24
C SER A 65 -1.85 8.83 4.58
N TYR A 66 -3.10 8.36 4.48
CA TYR A 66 -4.23 9.11 3.90
C TYR A 66 -5.40 9.24 4.88
N GLY A 67 -5.22 8.80 6.13
CA GLY A 67 -6.20 9.00 7.20
C GLY A 67 -5.98 10.35 7.88
N ASN A 68 -6.96 11.25 7.78
CA ASN A 68 -7.08 12.55 8.46
C ASN A 68 -5.83 12.98 9.24
N ASP A 69 -4.82 13.46 8.52
CA ASP A 69 -3.72 14.21 9.13
C ASP A 69 -4.20 15.66 9.24
N PRO A 70 -4.42 16.22 10.44
CA PRO A 70 -4.77 17.63 10.59
C PRO A 70 -3.65 18.57 10.14
N PHE A 71 -2.47 18.05 9.76
CA PHE A 71 -1.33 18.81 9.26
C PHE A 71 -0.72 18.16 8.01
N PRO A 72 -1.25 18.42 6.80
CA PRO A 72 -0.54 18.03 5.59
C PRO A 72 0.83 18.76 5.56
N PRO A 73 1.95 18.09 5.24
CA PRO A 73 3.20 18.78 5.01
C PRO A 73 3.00 19.74 3.83
N LYS A 74 3.38 21.01 4.03
CA LYS A 74 3.41 21.99 2.96
C LYS A 74 4.45 21.52 1.94
N GLY A 75 4.03 21.37 0.69
CA GLY A 75 4.92 21.18 -0.45
C GLY A 75 5.84 22.37 -0.67
#